data_AF-A0A6A8DBH7-F1
#
_entry.id   AF-A0A6A8DBH7-F1
#
_cell.length_a   1.000
_cell.length_b   1.000
_cell.length_c   1.000
_cell.angle_alpha   90.00
_cell.angle_beta   90.00
_cell.angle_gamma   90.00
#
_symmetry.space_group_name_H-M   'P 1'
#
loop_
_entity.id
_entity.type
_entity.pdbx_description
1 polymer ?
#
loop_
_entity_poly.entity_id
_entity_poly.type
_entity_poly.pdbx_seq_one_letter_code
_entity_poly.pdbx_strand_id
1 'polypeptide(L)'
;MKPYKIEPKMVFLNSKSILSVKPREKADNVVDYRDFEFNGYYWEYINNVIVVYNVLEKDKKVLVDACYSALTGFTLHIFFGEHDTDPL
;
A
#
# COMPACT_ATOMS: atom_id res chain seq x y z
N MET A 1 -23.56 -2.41 1.88
CA MET A 1 -22.19 -1.83 1.85
C MET A 1 -21.95 -1.39 0.41
N LYS A 2 -21.52 -0.14 0.14
CA LYS A 2 -21.21 0.28 -1.25
C LYS A 2 -19.86 -0.34 -1.63
N PRO A 3 -19.72 -1.05 -2.75
CA PRO A 3 -18.52 -1.83 -3.09
C PRO A 3 -17.22 -1.01 -3.17
N TYR A 4 -17.33 0.31 -3.34
CA TYR A 4 -16.21 1.23 -3.51
C TYR A 4 -15.97 2.14 -2.31
N LYS A 5 -16.72 1.96 -1.21
CA LYS A 5 -16.56 2.80 -0.03
C LYS A 5 -15.40 2.30 0.82
N ILE A 6 -14.38 3.12 0.99
CA ILE A 6 -13.33 2.89 1.99
C ILE A 6 -13.96 2.94 3.38
N GLU A 7 -13.67 1.93 4.21
CA GLU A 7 -14.07 1.87 5.62
C GLU A 7 -12.84 2.07 6.51
N PRO A 8 -12.53 3.30 6.95
CA PRO A 8 -11.27 3.61 7.62
C PRO A 8 -11.03 2.79 8.88
N LYS A 9 -12.09 2.47 9.62
CA LYS A 9 -12.00 1.64 10.84
C LYS A 9 -11.53 0.22 10.51
N MET A 10 -12.02 -0.37 9.42
CA MET A 10 -11.61 -1.70 8.99
C MET A 10 -10.17 -1.69 8.48
N VAL A 11 -9.80 -0.69 7.69
CA VAL A 11 -8.41 -0.50 7.23
C VAL A 11 -7.45 -0.40 8.41
N PHE A 12 -7.78 0.40 9.44
CA PHE A 12 -6.95 0.54 10.64
C PHE A 12 -6.80 -0.76 11.45
N LEU A 13 -7.90 -1.49 11.66
CA LEU A 13 -7.86 -2.75 12.41
C LEU A 13 -7.06 -3.82 11.65
N ASN A 14 -7.30 -3.92 10.35
CA ASN A 14 -6.65 -4.90 9.50
C ASN A 14 -5.16 -4.56 9.31
N SER A 15 -4.79 -3.30 9.16
CA SER A 15 -3.38 -2.91 9.06
C SER A 15 -2.61 -3.26 10.33
N LYS A 16 -3.17 -3.05 11.52
CA LYS A 16 -2.54 -3.53 12.76
C LYS A 16 -2.36 -5.05 12.77
N SER A 17 -3.37 -5.79 12.35
CA SER A 17 -3.32 -7.25 12.36
C SER A 17 -2.31 -7.79 11.34
N ILE A 18 -2.29 -7.23 10.12
CA ILE A 18 -1.44 -7.69 9.01
C ILE A 18 0.02 -7.32 9.29
N LEU A 19 0.28 -6.04 9.60
CA LEU A 19 1.63 -5.50 9.72
C LEU A 19 2.34 -5.90 11.02
N SER A 20 1.62 -6.45 12.02
CA SER A 20 2.24 -6.90 13.27
C SER A 20 3.01 -8.22 13.16
N VAL A 21 2.83 -8.99 12.07
CA VAL A 21 3.44 -10.32 11.92
C VAL A 21 4.14 -10.42 10.58
N LYS A 22 5.48 -10.39 10.61
CA LYS A 22 6.37 -10.52 9.45
C LYS A 22 6.01 -9.56 8.30
N PRO A 23 5.98 -8.23 8.55
CA PRO A 23 5.50 -7.24 7.59
C PRO A 23 6.27 -7.19 6.26
N ARG A 24 7.55 -7.62 6.23
CA ARG A 24 8.34 -7.68 4.99
C ARG A 24 7.96 -8.88 4.11
N GLU A 25 7.68 -10.01 4.73
CA GLU A 25 7.33 -11.25 4.01
C GLU A 25 5.91 -11.21 3.45
N LYS A 26 5.05 -10.38 4.05
CA LYS A 26 3.65 -10.25 3.65
C LYS A 26 3.37 -9.13 2.67
N ALA A 27 4.28 -8.16 2.56
CA ALA A 27 4.15 -7.03 1.65
C ALA A 27 3.79 -7.52 0.24
N ASP A 28 2.78 -6.90 -0.38
CA ASP A 28 2.44 -7.16 -1.78
C ASP A 28 3.65 -6.91 -2.69
N ASN A 29 4.33 -5.77 -2.51
CA ASN A 29 5.61 -5.50 -3.14
C ASN A 29 6.36 -4.36 -2.42
N VAL A 30 7.54 -4.05 -2.96
CA VAL A 30 8.23 -2.79 -2.73
C VAL A 30 7.78 -1.79 -3.79
N VAL A 31 7.59 -0.54 -3.39
CA VAL A 31 7.35 0.57 -4.30
C VAL A 31 8.60 0.76 -5.15
N ASP A 32 8.45 0.50 -6.45
CA ASP A 32 9.52 0.64 -7.45
C ASP A 32 9.03 1.50 -8.62
N TYR A 33 8.87 2.80 -8.34
CA TYR A 33 8.44 3.78 -9.34
C TYR A 33 9.39 4.99 -9.30
N ARG A 34 9.94 5.33 -10.47
CA ARG A 34 10.96 6.37 -10.60
C ARG A 34 10.42 7.71 -10.11
N ASP A 35 11.24 8.40 -9.32
CA ASP A 35 10.95 9.73 -8.75
C ASP A 35 9.72 9.80 -7.83
N PHE A 36 9.15 8.65 -7.42
CA PHE A 36 8.11 8.61 -6.40
C PHE A 36 8.72 8.68 -5.00
N GLU A 37 8.12 9.48 -4.12
CA GLU A 37 8.68 9.84 -2.81
C GLU A 37 8.89 8.64 -1.88
N PHE A 38 8.12 7.56 -2.09
CA PHE A 38 8.19 6.32 -1.30
C PHE A 38 8.94 5.20 -2.01
N ASN A 39 9.78 5.50 -3.00
CA ASN A 39 10.57 4.46 -3.67
C ASN A 39 11.41 3.66 -2.66
N GLY A 40 11.33 2.33 -2.71
CA GLY A 40 11.97 1.42 -1.76
C GLY A 40 11.16 1.11 -0.48
N TYR A 41 9.97 1.71 -0.30
CA TYR A 41 9.06 1.38 0.81
C TYR A 41 8.25 0.13 0.48
N TYR A 42 7.78 -0.58 1.49
CA TYR A 42 6.83 -1.68 1.29
C TYR A 42 5.43 -1.13 1.14
N TRP A 43 4.57 -1.86 0.43
CA TRP A 43 3.15 -1.53 0.39
C TRP A 43 2.28 -2.78 0.49
N GLU A 44 1.08 -2.58 1.00
CA GLU A 44 0.04 -3.61 1.16
C GLU A 44 -1.33 -3.06 0.73
N TYR A 45 -2.11 -3.86 0.01
CA TYR A 45 -3.50 -3.59 -0.33
C TYR A 45 -4.46 -4.11 0.76
N ILE A 46 -5.11 -3.18 1.45
CA ILE A 46 -6.02 -3.46 2.56
C ILE A 46 -7.36 -2.76 2.33
N ASN A 47 -8.41 -3.54 2.02
CA ASN A 47 -9.80 -3.06 1.91
C ASN A 47 -9.96 -1.80 1.03
N ASN A 48 -9.41 -1.82 -0.18
CA ASN A 48 -9.39 -0.70 -1.15
C ASN A 48 -8.46 0.46 -0.78
N VAL A 49 -7.51 0.27 0.14
CA VAL A 49 -6.47 1.24 0.47
C VAL A 49 -5.11 0.61 0.28
N ILE A 50 -4.20 1.31 -0.40
CA ILE A 50 -2.78 0.98 -0.38
C ILE A 50 -2.16 1.63 0.84
N VAL A 51 -1.58 0.82 1.71
CA VAL A 51 -0.83 1.26 2.88
C VAL A 51 0.65 1.16 2.55
N VAL A 52 1.34 2.30 2.56
CA VAL A 52 2.79 2.38 2.30
C VAL A 52 3.52 2.54 3.62
N TYR A 53 4.52 1.69 3.84
CA TYR A 53 5.18 1.59 5.14
C TYR A 53 6.64 1.19 5.04
N ASN A 54 7.37 1.52 6.11
CA ASN A 54 8.73 1.07 6.34
C ASN A 54 8.82 0.19 7.61
N VAL A 55 9.79 -0.72 7.64
CA VAL A 55 10.02 -1.64 8.76
C VAL A 55 11.37 -1.35 9.40
N LEU A 56 11.31 -0.81 10.61
CA LEU A 56 12.47 -0.53 11.47
C LEU A 56 12.74 -1.75 12.36
N GLU A 57 13.56 -2.68 11.86
CA GLU A 57 13.84 -3.97 12.52
C GLU A 57 14.43 -3.81 13.92
N LYS A 58 15.39 -2.89 14.09
CA LYS A 58 16.05 -2.66 15.38
C LYS A 58 15.06 -2.27 16.48
N ASP A 59 14.03 -1.52 16.11
CA ASP A 59 13.02 -1.01 17.04
C ASP A 59 11.76 -1.88 17.08
N LYS A 60 11.69 -2.92 16.24
CA LYS A 60 10.48 -3.74 16.02
C LYS A 60 9.25 -2.89 15.71
N LYS A 61 9.42 -1.86 14.88
CA LYS A 61 8.36 -0.92 14.51
C LYS A 61 8.05 -0.97 13.02
N VAL A 62 6.78 -0.79 12.72
CA VAL A 62 6.29 -0.49 11.37
C VAL A 62 5.83 0.95 11.37
N LEU A 63 6.34 1.75 10.44
CA LEU A 63 5.94 3.14 10.24
C LEU A 63 5.09 3.20 8.98
N VAL A 64 3.83 3.60 9.12
CA VAL A 64 2.95 3.84 7.98
C VAL A 64 3.08 5.31 7.63
N ASP A 65 3.62 5.59 6.45
CA ASP A 65 3.95 6.95 6.01
C ASP A 65 2.91 7.51 5.04
N ALA A 66 2.20 6.64 4.30
CA ALA A 66 1.11 7.07 3.44
C ALA A 66 0.01 6.01 3.29
N CYS A 67 -1.20 6.50 2.98
CA CYS A 67 -2.34 5.68 2.61
C CYS A 67 -2.99 6.28 1.35
N TYR A 68 -3.18 5.46 0.31
CA TYR A 68 -3.81 5.87 -0.94
C TYR A 68 -5.09 5.08 -1.20
N SER A 69 -6.07 5.72 -1.84
CA SER A 69 -7.22 4.98 -2.37
C SER A 69 -6.78 4.10 -3.52
N ALA A 70 -7.03 2.79 -3.44
CA ALA A 70 -6.74 1.84 -4.52
C ALA A 70 -7.66 2.00 -5.74
N LEU A 71 -8.62 2.93 -5.68
CA LEU A 71 -9.64 3.15 -6.70
C LEU A 71 -9.29 4.30 -7.65
N THR A 72 -8.02 4.65 -7.76
CA THR A 72 -7.54 5.74 -8.62
C THR A 72 -6.57 5.20 -9.67
N GLY A 73 -6.60 5.78 -10.88
CA GLY A 73 -5.65 5.43 -11.94
C GLY A 73 -4.19 5.64 -11.52
N PHE A 74 -3.92 6.69 -10.73
CA PHE A 74 -2.61 6.94 -10.12
C PHE A 74 -2.10 5.74 -9.32
N THR A 75 -2.95 5.17 -8.46
CA THR A 75 -2.57 4.03 -7.62
C THR A 75 -2.41 2.74 -8.42
N LEU A 76 -3.24 2.53 -9.45
CA LEU A 76 -3.06 1.42 -10.40
C LEU A 76 -1.70 1.52 -11.11
N HIS A 77 -1.36 2.71 -11.59
CA HIS A 77 -0.11 2.95 -12.30
C HIS A 77 1.12 2.72 -11.41
N ILE A 78 1.14 3.29 -10.20
CA ILE A 78 2.32 3.22 -9.32
C ILE A 78 2.50 1.84 -8.68
N PHE A 79 1.42 1.25 -8.15
CA PHE A 79 1.54 0.07 -7.29
C PHE A 79 1.28 -1.24 -8.03
N PHE A 80 0.43 -1.22 -9.05
CA PHE A 80 0.08 -2.43 -9.81
C PHE A 80 0.81 -2.52 -11.16
N GLY A 81 1.55 -1.49 -11.55
CA GLY A 81 2.34 -1.49 -12.79
C GLY A 81 1.49 -1.49 -14.05
N GLU A 82 0.23 -1.05 -13.99
CA GLU A 82 -0.54 -0.82 -15.21
C GLU A 82 0.10 0.34 -15.98
N HIS A 83 0.82 0.00 -17.04
CA HIS A 83 1.14 0.94 -18.09
C HIS A 83 -0.18 1.29 -18.78
N ASP A 84 -0.49 2.58 -18.89
CA ASP A 84 -1.48 3.04 -19.87
C ASP A 84 -1.02 2.49 -21.23
N THR A 85 -1.58 1.38 -21.68
CA THR A 85 -1.49 1.01 -23.09
C THR A 85 -2.44 1.98 -23.77
N ASP A 86 -1.92 3.15 -24.14
CA ASP A 86 -2.58 4.03 -25.09
C ASP A 86 -3.03 3.17 -26.29
N PRO A 87 -4.33 3.13 -26.61
CA PRO A 87 -4.75 2.60 -27.89
C PRO A 87 -4.32 3.62 -28.94
N LEU A 88 -3.26 3.28 -29.68
CA LEU A 88 -2.92 3.88 -30.98
C LEU A 88 -4.14 3.93 -31.91
#